data_AF-A0A9P5ZQ08-F1
#
_entry.id   AF-A0A9P5ZQ08-F1
#
_cell.length_a   1.000
_cell.length_b   1.000
_cell.length_c   1.000
_cell.angle_alpha   90.00
_cell.angle_beta   90.00
_cell.angle_gamma   90.00
#
_symmetry.space_group_name_H-M   'P 1'
#
loop_
_entity.id
_entity.type
_entity.pdbx_description
1 polymer ?
#
loop_
_entity_poly.entity_id
_entity_poly.type
_entity_poly.pdbx_seq_one_letter_code
_entity_poly.pdbx_strand_id
1 'polypeptide(L)'
;MKCLQRITVLTDQADNAIHGFAIGRQKHTGRRLNVPARTEQLDIMLAFSGLAIPKKHVQLPASSQRTRRSGAIAQQVRALAQKGHYKSADEILHTLDRAPRGYSPLPDDDGTQGVTIPPSSASVRFPSHVFMHQLLRDNKPVRAARKLEWMIEGGVRVRTRTFNAIISTLLSKMPKFTVKKLDKSNEGDTGTQRLGETAVARPFTSDRIRETFCRQAVALLQLARTHGVKREIWMYERVLDGLMLQGQYVEAALLFDMLAKDWQVHRALEEAFSTPVSPPSQIISQPKDSKLYTLYTILAASSLPPSSSLLRRILNPVKEMFRRIKTFRYLPTHAVHSSLQAYVILLTTLHQRQIPYADISLLIEAVSACPVNSRVRKNPVWVVRQEGGPPRKVDALTYADEVLEALINDLPKDLPTFPALEASYERSDDAVSKDRHAGIPLRKLFKESATIHIPFAFSSTPQRPPTELRLPYLPPILPPLDEASYLSLMTYTLYVRQDTSLARTVFVHMTAMRNPALTPGPSVWTTLQNAVIGNATLGEPRSKGEPRSSWRTGVHMNSERVDEILSRVVTSEEKDRMLGLSDKVSQAGGTTSNVPSSH
;
A
#
# COMPACT_ATOMS: atom_id res chain seq x y z
N MET A 1 26.88 -36.09 -10.48
CA MET A 1 25.40 -35.97 -10.60
C MET A 1 24.66 -37.16 -9.97
N LYS A 2 24.82 -37.40 -8.65
CA LYS A 2 24.03 -38.39 -7.86
C LYS A 2 23.59 -37.85 -6.48
N CYS A 3 23.85 -36.57 -6.18
CA CYS A 3 23.56 -35.95 -4.88
C CYS A 3 22.22 -35.19 -4.83
N LEU A 4 21.54 -34.99 -5.97
CA LEU A 4 20.28 -34.23 -6.04
C LEU A 4 19.00 -35.10 -6.02
N GLN A 5 19.13 -36.43 -5.92
CA GLN A 5 17.97 -37.35 -5.87
C GLN A 5 17.49 -37.69 -4.45
N ARG A 6 18.23 -37.33 -3.40
CA ARG A 6 17.88 -37.68 -2.00
C ARG A 6 17.04 -36.64 -1.25
N ILE A 7 16.86 -35.43 -1.79
CA ILE A 7 16.11 -34.36 -1.10
C ILE A 7 14.61 -34.38 -1.45
N THR A 8 14.22 -35.02 -2.55
CA THR A 8 12.81 -35.06 -3.00
C THR A 8 11.96 -36.20 -2.41
N VAL A 9 12.51 -37.06 -1.55
CA VAL A 9 11.76 -38.21 -0.98
C VAL A 9 11.38 -38.01 0.50
N LEU A 10 11.88 -36.96 1.17
CA LEU A 10 11.67 -36.77 2.62
C LEU A 10 10.62 -35.73 3.00
N THR A 11 9.87 -35.15 2.05
CA THR A 11 8.80 -34.17 2.36
C THR A 11 7.37 -34.69 2.16
N ASP A 12 7.19 -35.94 1.70
CA ASP A 12 5.85 -36.51 1.44
C ASP A 12 5.35 -37.47 2.55
N GLN A 13 6.06 -37.62 3.67
CA GLN A 13 5.69 -38.54 4.75
C GLN A 13 5.43 -37.89 6.13
N ALA A 14 5.25 -36.56 6.19
CA ALA A 14 5.08 -35.85 7.47
C ALA A 14 3.72 -35.18 7.70
N ASP A 15 2.68 -35.51 6.92
CA ASP A 15 1.32 -34.93 7.09
C ASP A 15 0.22 -35.94 7.47
N ASN A 16 0.57 -37.19 7.78
CA ASN A 16 -0.39 -38.20 8.25
C ASN A 16 0.02 -38.75 9.62
N ALA A 17 -0.17 -37.97 10.68
CA ALA A 17 -0.62 -38.47 11.98
C ALA A 17 -0.81 -37.31 12.97
N ILE A 18 -1.82 -37.49 13.82
CA ILE A 18 -2.02 -36.89 15.16
C ILE A 18 -3.19 -35.88 15.26
N HIS A 19 -4.26 -36.46 15.81
CA HIS A 19 -5.37 -35.93 16.61
C HIS A 19 -6.54 -35.21 15.95
N GLY A 20 -7.54 -36.04 15.64
CA GLY A 20 -8.94 -35.65 15.61
C GLY A 20 -9.44 -35.18 16.98
N PHE A 21 -10.08 -34.02 16.95
CA PHE A 21 -11.13 -33.66 17.90
C PHE A 21 -12.46 -33.74 17.15
N ALA A 22 -13.29 -34.69 17.57
CA ALA A 22 -14.66 -34.82 17.12
C ALA A 22 -15.50 -33.66 17.68
N ILE A 23 -15.74 -32.63 16.86
CA ILE A 23 -16.78 -31.64 17.15
C ILE A 23 -18.09 -32.22 16.62
N GLY A 24 -18.92 -32.68 17.54
CA GLY A 24 -20.28 -33.13 17.27
C GLY A 24 -21.06 -32.06 16.51
N ARG A 25 -21.54 -32.40 15.31
CA ARG A 25 -22.56 -31.63 14.60
C ARG A 25 -23.87 -31.73 15.38
N GLN A 26 -24.09 -30.78 16.30
CA GLN A 26 -25.40 -30.53 16.87
C GLN A 26 -26.30 -29.99 15.75
N LYS A 27 -27.22 -30.83 15.28
CA LYS A 27 -28.27 -30.43 14.33
C LYS A 27 -29.20 -29.45 15.05
N HIS A 28 -29.00 -28.14 14.83
CA HIS A 28 -30.00 -27.13 15.15
C HIS A 28 -31.17 -27.26 14.16
N THR A 29 -32.20 -27.98 14.57
CA THR A 29 -33.56 -27.91 14.00
C THR A 29 -34.18 -26.57 14.38
N GLY A 30 -33.77 -25.51 13.68
CA GLY A 30 -34.43 -24.21 13.75
C GLY A 30 -35.85 -24.33 13.18
N ARG A 31 -36.84 -24.39 14.07
CA ARG A 31 -38.27 -24.19 13.76
C ARG A 31 -38.42 -22.91 12.94
N ARG A 32 -38.80 -23.07 11.67
CA ARG A 32 -39.37 -21.98 10.87
C ARG A 32 -40.74 -21.63 11.46
N LEU A 33 -40.82 -20.51 12.16
CA LEU A 33 -42.09 -19.83 12.39
C LEU A 33 -42.54 -19.26 11.04
N ASN A 34 -43.54 -19.91 10.45
CA ASN A 34 -44.30 -19.37 9.32
C ASN A 34 -45.03 -18.11 9.81
N VAL A 35 -44.50 -16.94 9.47
CA VAL A 35 -45.24 -15.68 9.54
C VAL A 35 -46.02 -15.57 8.23
N PRO A 36 -47.36 -15.51 8.23
CA PRO A 36 -48.12 -15.35 7.01
C PRO A 36 -47.92 -13.94 6.45
N ALA A 37 -47.76 -13.87 5.13
CA ALA A 37 -47.68 -12.64 4.36
C ALA A 37 -48.96 -11.82 4.53
N ARG A 38 -48.91 -10.80 5.39
CA ARG A 38 -50.03 -9.91 5.71
C ARG A 38 -50.32 -8.85 4.64
N THR A 39 -49.92 -9.09 3.39
CA THR A 39 -50.09 -8.14 2.26
C THR A 39 -51.01 -8.66 1.16
N GLU A 40 -51.36 -9.94 1.11
CA GLU A 40 -52.30 -10.46 0.11
C GLU A 40 -53.77 -10.39 0.56
N GLN A 41 -54.04 -10.15 1.85
CA GLN A 41 -55.40 -10.14 2.39
C GLN A 41 -56.13 -8.78 2.23
N LEU A 42 -55.39 -7.71 1.92
CA LEU A 42 -55.98 -6.38 1.66
C LEU A 42 -56.44 -6.23 0.20
N ASP A 43 -55.77 -6.88 -0.76
CA ASP A 43 -56.18 -6.82 -2.16
C ASP A 43 -57.39 -7.72 -2.48
N ILE A 44 -57.59 -8.81 -1.71
CA ILE A 44 -58.76 -9.70 -1.87
C ILE A 44 -60.02 -9.10 -1.20
N MET A 45 -59.87 -8.33 -0.11
CA MET A 45 -61.02 -7.64 0.51
C MET A 45 -61.53 -6.44 -0.30
N LEU A 46 -60.69 -5.84 -1.15
CA LEU A 46 -61.10 -4.75 -2.05
C LEU A 46 -61.75 -5.24 -3.35
N ALA A 47 -61.69 -6.54 -3.66
CA ALA A 47 -62.30 -7.11 -4.88
C ALA A 47 -63.80 -7.44 -4.74
N PHE A 48 -64.37 -7.44 -3.53
CA PHE A 48 -65.76 -7.83 -3.27
C PHE A 48 -66.74 -6.67 -3.06
N SER A 49 -66.28 -5.43 -3.11
CA SER A 49 -67.16 -4.26 -3.14
C SER A 49 -67.18 -3.72 -4.57
N GLY A 50 -68.28 -3.91 -5.29
CA GLY A 50 -68.51 -3.43 -6.66
C GLY A 50 -68.53 -1.90 -6.82
N LEU A 51 -67.72 -1.18 -6.03
CA LEU A 51 -67.49 0.25 -6.16
C LEU A 51 -66.35 0.45 -7.16
N ALA A 52 -66.72 0.84 -8.38
CA ALA A 52 -65.78 1.31 -9.37
C ALA A 52 -65.10 2.58 -8.85
N ILE A 53 -63.96 2.44 -8.19
CA ILE A 53 -63.09 3.57 -7.85
C ILE A 53 -62.58 4.11 -9.19
N PRO A 54 -62.88 5.37 -9.57
CA PRO A 54 -62.34 5.93 -10.79
C PRO A 54 -60.82 5.83 -10.71
N LYS A 55 -60.20 5.21 -11.73
CA LYS A 55 -58.73 5.13 -11.89
C LYS A 55 -58.18 6.55 -12.03
N LYS A 56 -58.09 7.30 -10.92
CA LYS A 56 -57.28 8.51 -10.85
C LYS A 56 -55.87 8.03 -11.13
N HIS A 57 -55.34 8.45 -12.28
CA HIS A 57 -53.99 8.15 -12.72
C HIS A 57 -53.04 8.73 -11.66
N VAL A 58 -52.69 7.94 -10.64
CA VAL A 58 -51.76 8.35 -9.60
C VAL A 58 -50.40 8.48 -10.28
N GLN A 59 -50.04 9.71 -10.64
CA GLN A 59 -48.72 10.00 -11.17
C GLN A 59 -47.71 9.70 -10.06
N LEU A 60 -46.98 8.60 -10.22
CA LEU A 60 -45.88 8.27 -9.31
C LEU A 60 -44.87 9.42 -9.29
N PRO A 61 -44.30 9.75 -8.13
CA PRO A 61 -43.31 10.81 -8.03
C PRO A 61 -42.15 10.56 -9.00
N ALA A 62 -41.63 11.64 -9.60
CA ALA A 62 -40.61 11.57 -10.65
C ALA A 62 -39.36 10.76 -10.25
N SER A 63 -39.00 10.75 -8.96
CA SER A 63 -37.92 9.94 -8.39
C SER A 63 -38.17 8.42 -8.51
N SER A 64 -39.41 7.98 -8.31
CA SER A 64 -39.83 6.59 -8.47
C SER A 64 -39.82 6.18 -9.94
N GLN A 65 -40.25 7.06 -10.85
CA GLN A 65 -40.18 6.81 -12.28
C GLN A 65 -38.73 6.65 -12.78
N ARG A 66 -37.82 7.52 -12.31
CA ARG A 66 -36.39 7.44 -12.62
C ARG A 66 -35.76 6.12 -12.16
N THR A 67 -36.13 5.67 -10.97
CA THR A 67 -35.64 4.41 -10.39
C THR A 67 -36.17 3.21 -11.17
N ARG A 68 -37.47 3.19 -11.50
CA ARG A 68 -38.08 2.14 -12.33
C ARG A 68 -37.42 2.05 -13.71
N ARG A 69 -37.20 3.19 -14.38
CA ARG A 69 -36.53 3.25 -15.69
C ARG A 69 -35.09 2.71 -15.61
N SER A 70 -34.31 3.16 -14.62
CA SER A 70 -32.95 2.66 -14.40
C SER A 70 -32.93 1.15 -14.11
N GLY A 71 -33.94 0.64 -13.40
CA GLY A 71 -34.15 -0.79 -13.17
C GLY A 71 -34.43 -1.58 -14.45
N ALA A 72 -35.37 -1.12 -15.27
CA ALA A 72 -35.71 -1.75 -16.55
C ALA A 72 -34.51 -1.81 -17.51
N ILE A 73 -33.78 -0.70 -17.64
CA ILE A 73 -32.54 -0.63 -18.43
C ILE A 73 -31.51 -1.62 -17.88
N ALA A 74 -31.31 -1.68 -16.56
CA ALA A 74 -30.35 -2.61 -15.97
C ALA A 74 -30.73 -4.08 -16.20
N GLN A 75 -32.02 -4.42 -16.26
CA GLN A 75 -32.49 -5.74 -16.63
C GLN A 75 -32.21 -6.04 -18.11
N GLN A 76 -32.45 -5.09 -19.01
CA GLN A 76 -32.14 -5.23 -20.43
C GLN A 76 -30.63 -5.43 -20.67
N VAL A 77 -29.81 -4.58 -20.05
CA VAL A 77 -28.33 -4.69 -20.10
C VAL A 77 -27.86 -6.04 -19.57
N ARG A 78 -28.45 -6.54 -18.47
CA ARG A 78 -28.16 -7.87 -17.93
C ARG A 78 -28.54 -8.96 -18.93
N ALA A 79 -29.73 -8.91 -19.50
CA ALA A 79 -30.21 -9.92 -20.45
C ALA A 79 -29.33 -9.99 -21.71
N LEU A 80 -28.92 -8.84 -22.26
CA LEU A 80 -28.00 -8.77 -23.39
C LEU A 80 -26.62 -9.33 -23.03
N ALA A 81 -26.07 -8.97 -21.86
CA ALA A 81 -24.79 -9.47 -21.41
C ALA A 81 -24.80 -10.98 -21.14
N GLN A 82 -25.87 -11.52 -20.57
CA GLN A 82 -26.07 -12.97 -20.37
C GLN A 82 -26.11 -13.75 -21.69
N LYS A 83 -26.63 -13.13 -22.76
CA LYS A 83 -26.61 -13.68 -24.12
C LYS A 83 -25.27 -13.48 -24.84
N GLY A 84 -24.28 -12.87 -24.19
CA GLY A 84 -22.98 -12.56 -24.79
C GLY A 84 -22.95 -11.32 -25.69
N HIS A 85 -24.05 -10.56 -25.80
CA HIS A 85 -24.13 -9.33 -26.60
C HIS A 85 -23.56 -8.12 -25.86
N TYR A 86 -22.29 -8.19 -25.46
CA TYR A 86 -21.65 -7.13 -24.67
C TYR A 86 -21.55 -5.80 -25.40
N LYS A 87 -21.38 -5.81 -26.73
CA LYS A 87 -21.28 -4.59 -27.54
C LYS A 87 -22.59 -3.79 -27.47
N SER A 88 -23.73 -4.45 -27.66
CA SER A 88 -25.05 -3.83 -27.56
C SER A 88 -25.36 -3.34 -26.14
N ALA A 89 -24.97 -4.12 -25.13
CA ALA A 89 -25.08 -3.68 -23.74
C ALA A 89 -24.24 -2.42 -23.45
N ASP A 90 -23.04 -2.34 -24.03
CA ASP A 90 -22.14 -1.19 -23.88
C ASP A 90 -22.64 0.05 -24.66
N GLU A 91 -23.16 -0.15 -25.87
CA GLU A 91 -23.82 0.87 -26.69
C GLU A 91 -25.00 1.50 -25.93
N ILE A 92 -25.85 0.70 -25.29
CA ILE A 92 -26.94 1.23 -24.43
C ILE A 92 -26.37 2.13 -23.33
N LEU A 93 -25.29 1.73 -22.65
CA LEU A 93 -24.67 2.54 -21.59
C LEU A 93 -24.06 3.84 -22.13
N HIS A 94 -23.44 3.81 -23.30
CA HIS A 94 -22.89 5.01 -23.95
C HIS A 94 -24.00 5.95 -24.41
N THR A 95 -25.10 5.44 -24.95
CA THR A 95 -26.26 6.25 -25.33
C THR A 95 -26.89 6.92 -24.10
N LEU A 96 -26.97 6.20 -22.97
CA LEU A 96 -27.49 6.78 -21.72
C LEU A 96 -26.59 7.86 -21.13
N ASP A 97 -25.28 7.76 -21.33
CA ASP A 97 -24.30 8.74 -20.84
C ASP A 97 -24.25 9.99 -21.72
N ARG A 98 -24.32 9.81 -23.04
CA ARG A 98 -24.38 10.89 -24.03
C ARG A 98 -25.73 11.61 -24.08
N ALA A 99 -26.79 11.00 -23.55
CA ALA A 99 -28.12 11.60 -23.53
C ALA A 99 -28.03 12.99 -22.87
N PRO A 100 -28.23 14.08 -23.64
CA PRO A 100 -28.05 15.43 -23.14
C PRO A 100 -28.93 15.63 -21.90
N ARG A 101 -28.33 16.13 -20.82
CA ARG A 101 -29.01 16.42 -19.55
C ARG A 101 -29.95 17.62 -19.73
N GLY A 102 -31.02 17.48 -20.50
CA GLY A 102 -31.99 18.56 -20.73
C GLY A 102 -32.60 18.65 -22.13
N TYR A 103 -32.25 17.79 -23.08
CA TYR A 103 -32.85 17.85 -24.42
C TYR A 103 -34.07 16.92 -24.49
N SER A 104 -35.25 17.50 -24.68
CA SER A 104 -36.38 16.77 -25.26
C SER A 104 -36.05 16.50 -26.73
N PRO A 105 -36.13 15.24 -27.20
CA PRO A 105 -36.04 14.97 -28.62
C PRO A 105 -37.24 15.64 -29.30
N LEU A 106 -36.96 16.40 -30.37
CA LEU A 106 -37.99 16.70 -31.34
C LEU A 106 -38.47 15.38 -31.97
N PRO A 107 -39.76 15.27 -32.32
CA PRO A 107 -40.29 14.08 -32.97
C PRO A 107 -39.69 13.95 -34.37
N ASP A 108 -38.84 12.94 -34.59
CA ASP A 108 -38.39 12.55 -35.92
C ASP A 108 -39.28 11.43 -36.48
N ASP A 109 -39.61 11.58 -37.76
CA ASP A 109 -40.76 11.04 -38.48
C ASP A 109 -40.39 9.92 -39.48
N ASP A 110 -39.39 9.08 -39.19
CA ASP A 110 -38.96 8.05 -40.16
C ASP A 110 -38.85 6.64 -39.56
N GLY A 111 -39.71 5.76 -40.10
CA GLY A 111 -40.08 4.41 -39.63
C GLY A 111 -39.02 3.31 -39.60
N THR A 112 -37.78 3.61 -39.24
CA THR A 112 -36.77 2.59 -38.97
C THR A 112 -36.96 2.02 -37.56
N GLN A 113 -37.16 0.71 -37.41
CA GLN A 113 -37.27 -0.01 -36.12
C GLN A 113 -35.92 -0.06 -35.35
N GLY A 114 -35.27 1.09 -35.16
CA GLY A 114 -34.24 1.25 -34.16
C GLY A 114 -34.86 1.06 -32.77
N VAL A 115 -34.11 0.47 -31.84
CA VAL A 115 -34.48 0.42 -30.43
C VAL A 115 -34.65 1.87 -29.96
N THR A 116 -35.89 2.35 -29.92
CA THR A 116 -36.25 3.69 -29.45
C THR A 116 -36.02 3.71 -27.96
N ILE A 117 -34.81 4.11 -27.55
CA ILE A 117 -34.51 4.37 -26.15
C ILE A 117 -35.18 5.71 -25.83
N PRO A 118 -36.22 5.76 -24.98
CA PRO A 118 -36.85 7.02 -24.64
C PRO A 118 -35.79 7.98 -24.04
N PRO A 119 -35.87 9.30 -24.30
CA PRO A 119 -34.93 10.30 -23.78
C PRO A 119 -34.94 10.25 -22.26
N SER A 120 -33.98 9.51 -21.69
CA SER A 120 -34.15 9.05 -20.33
C SER A 120 -33.35 9.92 -19.36
N SER A 121 -34.07 10.52 -18.43
CA SER A 121 -33.53 10.98 -17.15
C SER A 121 -32.98 9.84 -16.28
N ALA A 122 -32.83 8.62 -16.82
CA ALA A 122 -32.38 7.46 -16.07
C ALA A 122 -30.93 7.64 -15.59
N SER A 123 -30.62 7.02 -14.45
CA SER A 123 -29.25 7.01 -13.96
C SER A 123 -28.45 5.92 -14.68
N VAL A 124 -27.35 6.30 -15.34
CA VAL A 124 -26.36 5.40 -15.98
C VAL A 124 -25.72 4.46 -14.95
N ARG A 125 -25.55 4.95 -13.72
CA ARG A 125 -24.80 4.28 -12.65
C ARG A 125 -25.23 2.85 -12.37
N PHE A 126 -26.53 2.60 -12.22
CA PHE A 126 -27.02 1.27 -11.82
C PHE A 126 -26.88 0.24 -12.96
N PRO A 127 -27.32 0.51 -14.20
CA PRO A 127 -27.02 -0.31 -15.36
C PRO A 127 -25.53 -0.62 -15.55
N SER A 128 -24.63 0.38 -15.42
CA SER A 128 -23.18 0.14 -15.55
C SER A 128 -22.64 -0.80 -14.47
N HIS A 129 -23.10 -0.66 -13.22
CA HIS A 129 -22.74 -1.60 -12.15
C HIS A 129 -23.22 -3.03 -12.44
N VAL A 130 -24.44 -3.19 -12.94
CA VAL A 130 -24.98 -4.51 -13.30
C VAL A 130 -24.17 -5.12 -14.44
N PHE A 131 -23.80 -4.33 -15.45
CA PHE A 131 -22.96 -4.77 -16.56
C PHE A 131 -21.58 -5.23 -16.11
N MET A 132 -20.87 -4.43 -15.29
CA MET A 132 -19.55 -4.82 -14.76
C MET A 132 -19.61 -6.12 -13.96
N HIS A 133 -20.61 -6.29 -13.08
CA HIS A 133 -20.77 -7.54 -12.32
C HIS A 133 -21.07 -8.73 -13.24
N GLN A 134 -21.81 -8.53 -14.33
CA GLN A 134 -22.02 -9.58 -15.32
C GLN A 134 -20.70 -9.93 -16.04
N LEU A 135 -19.90 -8.93 -16.44
CA LEU A 135 -18.57 -9.17 -17.02
C LEU A 135 -17.65 -9.97 -16.08
N LEU A 136 -17.72 -9.71 -14.76
CA LEU A 136 -16.97 -10.48 -13.78
C LEU A 136 -17.44 -11.94 -13.69
N ARG A 137 -18.77 -12.19 -13.70
CA ARG A 137 -19.33 -13.55 -13.73
C ARG A 137 -18.94 -14.32 -14.97
N ASP A 138 -18.87 -13.64 -16.11
CA ASP A 138 -18.48 -14.23 -17.39
C ASP A 138 -16.95 -14.34 -17.54
N ASN A 139 -16.20 -14.13 -16.45
CA ASN A 139 -14.75 -14.21 -16.41
C ASN A 139 -14.02 -13.25 -17.38
N LYS A 140 -14.53 -12.01 -17.51
CA LYS A 140 -13.97 -10.95 -18.37
C LYS A 140 -13.49 -9.74 -17.56
N PRO A 141 -12.53 -9.92 -16.62
CA PRO A 141 -12.14 -8.85 -15.69
C PRO A 141 -11.46 -7.66 -16.38
N VAL A 142 -10.74 -7.85 -17.48
CA VAL A 142 -10.12 -6.73 -18.23
C VAL A 142 -11.19 -5.83 -18.86
N ARG A 143 -12.27 -6.42 -19.39
CA ARG A 143 -13.40 -5.62 -19.91
C ARG A 143 -14.13 -4.89 -18.78
N ALA A 144 -14.29 -5.55 -17.63
CA ALA A 144 -14.85 -4.90 -16.45
C ALA A 144 -13.97 -3.73 -15.96
N ALA A 145 -12.64 -3.89 -15.99
CA ALA A 145 -11.67 -2.85 -15.67
C ALA A 145 -11.78 -1.65 -16.63
N ARG A 146 -11.78 -1.86 -17.95
CA ARG A 146 -11.99 -0.78 -18.92
C ARG A 146 -13.32 -0.05 -18.73
N LYS A 147 -14.37 -0.79 -18.37
CA LYS A 147 -15.66 -0.15 -18.09
C LYS A 147 -15.65 0.65 -16.79
N LEU A 148 -14.90 0.18 -15.80
CA LEU A 148 -14.66 0.93 -14.57
C LEU A 148 -13.88 2.23 -14.86
N GLU A 149 -12.85 2.18 -15.71
CA GLU A 149 -12.11 3.38 -16.14
C GLU A 149 -13.04 4.42 -16.74
N TRP A 150 -13.84 4.00 -17.73
CA TRP A 150 -14.86 4.86 -18.34
C TRP A 150 -15.83 5.47 -17.32
N MET A 151 -16.26 4.71 -16.31
CA MET A 151 -17.13 5.26 -15.26
C MET A 151 -16.42 6.30 -14.39
N ILE A 152 -15.16 6.07 -14.05
CA ILE A 152 -14.37 7.00 -13.22
C ILE A 152 -14.12 8.30 -13.99
N GLU A 153 -13.69 8.19 -15.25
CA GLU A 153 -13.44 9.33 -16.15
C GLU A 153 -14.73 10.12 -16.42
N GLY A 154 -15.86 9.44 -16.63
CA GLY A 154 -17.18 10.07 -16.80
C GLY A 154 -17.79 10.64 -15.51
N GLY A 155 -17.08 10.59 -14.37
CA GLY A 155 -17.58 11.07 -13.08
C GLY A 155 -18.75 10.25 -12.53
N VAL A 156 -18.98 9.04 -13.06
CA VAL A 156 -20.03 8.14 -12.60
C VAL A 156 -19.57 7.45 -11.32
N ARG A 157 -20.15 7.85 -10.18
CA ARG A 157 -19.77 7.32 -8.87
C ARG A 157 -19.76 5.78 -8.80
N VAL A 158 -18.59 5.21 -8.56
CA VAL A 158 -18.40 3.78 -8.37
C VAL A 158 -18.59 3.40 -6.90
N ARG A 159 -19.25 2.27 -6.64
CA ARG A 159 -19.27 1.63 -5.30
C ARG A 159 -17.94 0.94 -5.01
N THR A 160 -17.38 1.17 -3.83
CA THR A 160 -16.13 0.56 -3.36
C THR A 160 -16.14 -0.97 -3.47
N ARG A 161 -17.27 -1.63 -3.16
CA ARG A 161 -17.42 -3.10 -3.34
C ARG A 161 -17.27 -3.57 -4.80
N THR A 162 -17.72 -2.79 -5.78
CA THR A 162 -17.54 -3.16 -7.19
C THR A 162 -16.09 -2.96 -7.61
N PHE A 163 -15.47 -1.87 -7.17
CA PHE A 163 -14.06 -1.63 -7.44
C PHE A 163 -13.21 -2.76 -6.82
N ASN A 164 -13.47 -3.11 -5.56
CA ASN A 164 -12.89 -4.26 -4.88
C ASN A 164 -13.01 -5.54 -5.71
N ALA A 165 -14.24 -5.89 -6.12
CA ALA A 165 -14.49 -7.11 -6.88
C ALA A 165 -13.70 -7.15 -8.20
N ILE A 166 -13.56 -6.03 -8.89
CA ILE A 166 -12.77 -5.94 -10.12
C ILE A 166 -11.29 -6.17 -9.83
N ILE A 167 -10.70 -5.47 -8.84
CA ILE A 167 -9.31 -5.66 -8.43
C ILE A 167 -9.05 -7.13 -8.04
N SER A 168 -9.88 -7.68 -7.14
CA SER A 168 -9.78 -9.08 -6.72
C SER A 168 -9.88 -10.07 -7.88
N THR A 169 -10.74 -9.81 -8.88
CA THR A 169 -10.88 -10.69 -10.04
C THR A 169 -9.70 -10.56 -11.00
N LEU A 170 -9.15 -9.35 -11.21
CA LEU A 170 -7.92 -9.16 -11.99
C LEU A 170 -6.76 -9.96 -11.37
N LEU A 171 -6.59 -9.82 -10.05
CA LEU A 171 -5.47 -10.44 -9.33
C LEU A 171 -5.63 -11.97 -9.19
N SER A 172 -6.86 -12.49 -9.04
CA SER A 172 -7.08 -13.96 -8.98
C SER A 172 -6.85 -14.68 -10.31
N LYS A 173 -6.82 -13.95 -11.43
CA LYS A 173 -6.52 -14.48 -12.77
C LYS A 173 -5.04 -14.45 -13.11
N MET A 174 -4.19 -14.01 -12.20
CA MET A 174 -2.76 -14.12 -12.38
C MET A 174 -2.38 -15.59 -12.58
N PRO A 175 -1.54 -15.90 -13.58
CA PRO A 175 -1.05 -17.25 -13.75
C PRO A 175 -0.37 -17.65 -12.45
N LYS A 176 -0.85 -18.73 -11.82
CA LYS A 176 -0.09 -19.37 -10.75
C LYS A 176 1.25 -19.71 -11.36
N PHE A 177 2.34 -19.23 -10.76
CA PHE A 177 3.70 -19.56 -11.17
C PHE A 177 3.90 -21.06 -11.03
N THR A 178 3.48 -21.82 -12.04
CA THR A 178 3.92 -23.18 -12.24
C THR A 178 5.30 -23.03 -12.82
N VAL A 179 6.32 -23.46 -12.06
CA VAL A 179 7.68 -23.59 -12.55
C VAL A 179 7.63 -24.66 -13.64
N LYS A 180 7.22 -24.28 -14.86
CA LYS A 180 7.35 -25.15 -16.01
C LYS A 180 8.84 -25.42 -16.12
N LYS A 181 9.23 -26.69 -15.97
CA LYS A 181 10.60 -27.14 -16.24
C LYS A 181 10.99 -26.52 -17.58
N LEU A 182 12.03 -25.69 -17.54
CA LEU A 182 12.53 -24.99 -18.71
C LEU A 182 12.92 -26.06 -19.72
N ASP A 183 12.13 -26.23 -20.79
CA ASP A 183 12.51 -27.09 -21.91
C ASP A 183 13.78 -26.49 -22.51
N LYS A 184 14.89 -27.21 -22.34
CA LYS A 184 16.25 -26.78 -22.69
C LYS A 184 16.48 -26.64 -24.21
N SER A 185 15.46 -26.74 -25.04
CA SER A 185 15.61 -26.85 -26.49
C SER A 185 15.62 -25.51 -27.25
N ASN A 186 15.27 -24.37 -26.64
CA ASN A 186 15.15 -23.08 -27.34
C ASN A 186 16.00 -21.94 -26.73
N GLU A 187 17.24 -22.22 -26.33
CA GLU A 187 18.17 -21.21 -25.76
C GLU A 187 18.87 -20.32 -26.81
N GLY A 188 18.45 -20.37 -28.08
CA GLY A 188 18.95 -19.49 -29.13
C GLY A 188 18.07 -18.24 -29.29
N ASP A 189 18.65 -17.06 -29.07
CA ASP A 189 18.32 -15.83 -29.79
C ASP A 189 17.25 -14.84 -29.25
N THR A 190 16.86 -14.88 -27.97
CA THR A 190 16.13 -13.73 -27.40
C THR A 190 17.09 -12.64 -26.94
N GLY A 191 17.34 -11.67 -27.82
CA GLY A 191 18.16 -10.49 -27.59
C GLY A 191 17.91 -9.79 -26.25
N THR A 192 19.02 -9.50 -25.55
CA THR A 192 19.14 -8.67 -24.36
C THR A 192 18.78 -7.22 -24.66
N GLN A 193 17.49 -6.93 -24.80
CA GLN A 193 17.02 -5.55 -24.93
C GLN A 193 17.22 -4.81 -23.60
N ARG A 194 18.01 -3.74 -23.66
CA ARG A 194 18.48 -2.90 -22.53
C ARG A 194 17.30 -2.33 -21.73
N LEU A 195 16.97 -2.96 -20.60
CA LEU A 195 15.89 -2.55 -19.68
C LEU A 195 16.26 -1.38 -18.73
N GLY A 196 17.46 -0.78 -18.85
CA GLY A 196 18.07 -0.03 -17.74
C GLY A 196 17.88 1.50 -17.73
N GLU A 197 17.44 2.13 -18.82
CA GLU A 197 17.51 3.61 -18.93
C GLU A 197 16.17 4.34 -18.93
N THR A 198 15.07 3.70 -19.34
CA THR A 198 13.77 4.36 -19.46
C THR A 198 12.79 4.03 -18.32
N ALA A 199 13.03 2.98 -17.54
CA ALA A 199 12.09 2.53 -16.50
C ALA A 199 11.89 3.56 -15.37
N VAL A 200 12.92 4.35 -15.04
CA VAL A 200 12.84 5.35 -13.96
C VAL A 200 12.31 6.70 -14.45
N ALA A 201 12.48 7.01 -15.74
CA ALA A 201 11.94 8.22 -16.37
C ALA A 201 10.50 8.03 -16.89
N ARG A 202 10.07 6.78 -17.15
CA ARG A 202 8.70 6.44 -17.59
C ARG A 202 8.23 5.16 -16.88
N PRO A 203 7.66 5.28 -15.66
CA PRO A 203 7.39 4.13 -14.80
C PRO A 203 6.36 3.11 -15.33
N PHE A 204 5.72 3.30 -16.49
CA PHE A 204 4.60 2.45 -16.93
C PHE A 204 4.53 2.06 -18.42
N THR A 205 5.57 2.27 -19.25
CA THR A 205 5.48 2.04 -20.72
C THR A 205 6.44 0.96 -21.24
N SER A 206 6.27 -0.32 -20.87
CA SER A 206 7.04 -1.44 -21.46
C SER A 206 6.13 -2.47 -22.13
N ASP A 207 6.24 -2.56 -23.46
CA ASP A 207 5.39 -3.29 -24.42
C ASP A 207 5.48 -4.84 -24.41
N ARG A 208 6.12 -5.46 -23.41
CA ARG A 208 6.11 -6.95 -23.32
C ARG A 208 4.83 -7.47 -22.65
N ILE A 209 3.88 -7.79 -23.52
CA ILE A 209 2.53 -8.39 -23.48
C ILE A 209 2.19 -9.46 -22.40
N ARG A 210 3.01 -9.77 -21.38
CA ARG A 210 2.69 -10.88 -20.44
C ARG A 210 2.18 -10.51 -19.04
N GLU A 211 2.08 -9.24 -18.64
CA GLU A 211 1.64 -8.92 -17.27
C GLU A 211 0.59 -7.80 -17.23
N THR A 212 -0.59 -8.06 -17.81
CA THR A 212 -1.68 -7.09 -17.94
C THR A 212 -2.47 -6.88 -16.64
N PHE A 213 -2.66 -7.90 -15.79
CA PHE A 213 -3.58 -7.78 -14.66
C PHE A 213 -3.06 -6.92 -13.50
N CYS A 214 -1.80 -7.10 -13.07
CA CYS A 214 -1.14 -6.26 -12.06
C CYS A 214 -1.14 -4.81 -12.51
N ARG A 215 -0.65 -4.56 -13.73
CA ARG A 215 -0.55 -3.22 -14.30
C ARG A 215 -1.91 -2.56 -14.46
N GLN A 216 -2.92 -3.29 -14.92
CA GLN A 216 -4.29 -2.78 -14.96
C GLN A 216 -4.81 -2.43 -13.56
N ALA A 217 -4.52 -3.25 -12.55
CA ALA A 217 -4.92 -2.96 -11.18
C ALA A 217 -4.21 -1.71 -10.62
N VAL A 218 -2.91 -1.55 -10.88
CA VAL A 218 -2.15 -0.34 -10.54
C VAL A 218 -2.70 0.89 -11.26
N ALA A 219 -2.96 0.79 -12.57
CA ALA A 219 -3.55 1.86 -13.37
C ALA A 219 -4.92 2.28 -12.84
N LEU A 220 -5.77 1.31 -12.46
CA LEU A 220 -7.06 1.59 -11.83
C LEU A 220 -6.91 2.30 -10.48
N LEU A 221 -5.93 1.94 -9.65
CA LEU A 221 -5.67 2.64 -8.38
C LEU A 221 -5.17 4.07 -8.60
N GLN A 222 -4.36 4.29 -9.64
CA GLN A 222 -3.91 5.63 -10.05
C GLN A 222 -5.06 6.47 -10.61
N LEU A 223 -5.93 5.89 -11.44
CA LEU A 223 -7.11 6.57 -11.94
C LEU A 223 -8.09 6.91 -10.81
N ALA A 224 -8.27 5.98 -9.87
CA ALA A 224 -9.07 6.24 -8.68
C ALA A 224 -8.49 7.37 -7.82
N ARG A 225 -7.16 7.47 -7.73
CA ARG A 225 -6.45 8.57 -7.05
C ARG A 225 -6.76 9.91 -7.69
N THR A 226 -6.57 10.05 -9.01
CA THR A 226 -6.75 11.30 -9.73
C THR A 226 -8.19 11.80 -9.71
N HIS A 227 -9.17 10.89 -9.63
CA HIS A 227 -10.60 11.22 -9.59
C HIS A 227 -11.22 11.19 -8.17
N GLY A 228 -10.43 11.03 -7.11
CA GLY A 228 -10.96 11.01 -5.73
C GLY A 228 -11.92 9.87 -5.42
N VAL A 229 -11.79 8.75 -6.12
CA VAL A 229 -12.56 7.54 -5.83
C VAL A 229 -12.02 6.90 -4.56
N LYS A 230 -12.90 6.55 -3.62
CA LYS A 230 -12.52 5.92 -2.36
C LYS A 230 -11.77 4.59 -2.62
N ARG A 231 -10.56 4.50 -2.06
CA ARG A 231 -9.67 3.34 -2.07
C ARG A 231 -9.62 2.74 -0.66
N GLU A 232 -9.32 1.45 -0.55
CA GLU A 232 -9.19 0.76 0.74
C GLU A 232 -7.80 0.10 0.83
N ILE A 233 -7.22 0.02 2.03
CA ILE A 233 -5.84 -0.46 2.24
C ILE A 233 -5.62 -1.87 1.68
N TRP A 234 -6.60 -2.76 1.85
CA TRP A 234 -6.52 -4.13 1.35
C TRP A 234 -6.40 -4.19 -0.18
N MET A 235 -6.89 -3.19 -0.93
CA MET A 235 -6.69 -3.13 -2.39
C MET A 235 -5.22 -3.02 -2.73
N TYR A 236 -4.50 -2.16 -1.99
CA TYR A 236 -3.06 -1.98 -2.13
C TYR A 236 -2.30 -3.24 -1.71
N GLU A 237 -2.68 -3.84 -0.57
CA GLU A 237 -2.07 -5.11 -0.13
C GLU A 237 -2.16 -6.18 -1.22
N ARG A 238 -3.33 -6.37 -1.82
CA ARG A 238 -3.53 -7.37 -2.87
C ARG A 238 -2.75 -7.06 -4.14
N VAL A 239 -2.71 -5.80 -4.56
CA VAL A 239 -1.90 -5.39 -5.72
C VAL A 239 -0.41 -5.61 -5.43
N LEU A 240 0.08 -5.22 -4.25
CA LEU A 240 1.46 -5.47 -3.84
C LEU A 240 1.79 -6.96 -3.81
N ASP A 241 0.92 -7.80 -3.25
CA ASP A 241 1.11 -9.26 -3.26
C ASP A 241 1.24 -9.79 -4.70
N GLY A 242 0.39 -9.31 -5.62
CA GLY A 242 0.48 -9.63 -7.04
C GLY A 242 1.79 -9.19 -7.68
N LEU A 243 2.23 -7.96 -7.41
CA LEU A 243 3.50 -7.41 -7.91
C LEU A 243 4.70 -8.20 -7.38
N MET A 244 4.70 -8.55 -6.09
CA MET A 244 5.74 -9.37 -5.46
C MET A 244 5.82 -10.77 -6.06
N LEU A 245 4.67 -11.42 -6.30
CA LEU A 245 4.63 -12.73 -6.95
C LEU A 245 5.23 -12.69 -8.37
N GLN A 246 5.07 -11.57 -9.08
CA GLN A 246 5.62 -11.36 -10.42
C GLN A 246 7.09 -10.89 -10.44
N GLY A 247 7.70 -10.63 -9.28
CA GLY A 247 9.04 -10.04 -9.22
C GLY A 247 9.09 -8.56 -9.67
N GLN A 248 7.94 -7.88 -9.72
CA GLN A 248 7.80 -6.45 -10.02
C GLN A 248 8.09 -5.61 -8.76
N TYR A 249 9.32 -5.73 -8.25
CA TYR A 249 9.72 -5.08 -6.99
C TYR A 249 9.70 -3.55 -7.08
N VAL A 250 10.08 -3.01 -8.24
CA VAL A 250 10.20 -1.57 -8.46
C VAL A 250 8.81 -0.92 -8.44
N GLU A 251 7.86 -1.49 -9.17
CA GLU A 251 6.47 -1.01 -9.22
C GLU A 251 5.81 -1.03 -7.85
N ALA A 252 6.09 -2.04 -7.04
CA ALA A 252 5.59 -2.12 -5.68
C ALA A 252 6.18 -1.05 -4.76
N ALA A 253 7.49 -0.80 -4.85
CA ALA A 253 8.14 0.27 -4.11
C ALA A 253 7.62 1.66 -4.54
N LEU A 254 7.39 1.88 -5.83
CA LEU A 254 6.77 3.11 -6.35
C LEU A 254 5.32 3.28 -5.88
N LEU A 255 4.55 2.18 -5.79
CA LEU A 255 3.20 2.20 -5.26
C LEU A 255 3.19 2.60 -3.77
N PHE A 256 4.15 2.13 -2.99
CA PHE A 256 4.34 2.53 -1.59
C PHE A 256 4.77 4.00 -1.47
N ASP A 257 5.76 4.45 -2.25
CA ASP A 257 6.24 5.84 -2.28
C ASP A 257 5.11 6.82 -2.64
N MET A 258 4.25 6.45 -3.59
CA MET A 258 3.05 7.22 -3.93
C MET A 258 2.08 7.36 -2.74
N LEU A 259 1.87 6.30 -1.96
CA LEU A 259 1.01 6.35 -0.77
C LEU A 259 1.58 7.28 0.31
N ALA A 260 2.90 7.20 0.53
CA ALA A 260 3.61 8.08 1.46
C ALA A 260 3.44 9.56 1.08
N LYS A 261 3.62 9.88 -0.20
CA LYS A 261 3.41 11.24 -0.73
C LYS A 261 1.96 11.69 -0.61
N ASP A 262 0.98 10.85 -0.97
CA ASP A 262 -0.45 11.18 -0.83
C ASP A 262 -0.81 11.49 0.63
N TRP A 263 -0.29 10.71 1.56
CA TRP A 263 -0.52 10.92 2.98
C TRP A 263 0.12 12.22 3.48
N GLN A 264 1.35 12.52 3.09
CA GLN A 264 2.02 13.78 3.43
C GLN A 264 1.27 14.99 2.88
N VAL A 265 0.82 14.95 1.62
CA VAL A 265 0.03 16.04 1.03
C VAL A 265 -1.31 16.18 1.74
N HIS A 266 -1.94 15.08 2.16
CA HIS A 266 -3.18 15.17 2.92
C HIS A 266 -2.96 15.85 4.28
N ARG A 267 -1.93 15.41 5.03
CA ARG A 267 -1.50 16.04 6.30
C ARG A 267 -1.23 17.53 6.14
N ALA A 268 -0.50 17.88 5.10
CA ALA A 268 -0.16 19.25 4.76
C ALA A 268 -1.39 20.15 4.66
N LEU A 269 -2.38 19.66 3.92
CA LEU A 269 -3.64 20.36 3.73
C LEU A 269 -4.44 20.41 5.03
N GLU A 270 -4.50 19.31 5.78
CA GLU A 270 -5.21 19.25 7.06
C GLU A 270 -4.66 20.28 8.07
N GLU A 271 -3.34 20.43 8.18
CA GLU A 271 -2.71 21.44 9.04
C GLU A 271 -3.01 22.87 8.55
N ALA A 272 -2.93 23.10 7.24
CA ALA A 272 -3.27 24.39 6.64
C ALA A 272 -4.74 24.79 6.84
N PHE A 273 -5.66 23.83 6.95
CA PHE A 273 -7.08 24.08 7.23
C PHE A 273 -7.41 24.11 8.74
N SER A 274 -6.61 23.44 9.58
CA SER A 274 -6.85 23.33 11.02
C SER A 274 -6.21 24.45 11.83
N THR A 275 -5.16 25.09 11.30
CA THR A 275 -4.54 26.26 11.92
C THR A 275 -5.60 27.37 12.03
N PRO A 276 -6.07 27.72 13.25
CA PRO A 276 -7.04 28.79 13.41
C PRO A 276 -6.35 30.06 12.95
N VAL A 277 -6.72 30.55 11.77
CA VAL A 277 -6.28 31.86 11.29
C VAL A 277 -6.70 32.84 12.38
N SER A 278 -5.70 33.37 13.10
CA SER A 278 -5.87 34.35 14.16
C SER A 278 -6.92 35.38 13.72
N PRO A 279 -7.90 35.72 14.57
CA PRO A 279 -9.19 36.30 14.16
C PRO A 279 -8.96 37.42 13.13
N PRO A 280 -9.41 37.21 11.88
CA PRO A 280 -9.18 38.18 10.83
C PRO A 280 -9.97 39.44 11.18
N SER A 281 -9.24 40.50 11.51
CA SER A 281 -9.77 41.84 11.43
C SER A 281 -10.12 42.09 9.96
N GLN A 282 -11.39 41.87 9.61
CA GLN A 282 -12.05 42.39 8.41
C GLN A 282 -11.57 41.91 7.03
N ILE A 283 -11.47 40.60 6.77
CA ILE A 283 -11.38 40.10 5.39
C ILE A 283 -12.71 39.50 4.92
N ILE A 284 -13.41 40.37 4.20
CA ILE A 284 -14.51 40.13 3.27
C ILE A 284 -14.31 38.82 2.51
N SER A 285 -15.32 37.93 2.62
CA SER A 285 -15.71 36.82 1.73
C SER A 285 -14.86 36.56 0.47
N GLN A 286 -13.59 36.20 0.64
CA GLN A 286 -12.82 35.60 -0.46
C GLN A 286 -13.34 34.16 -0.61
N PRO A 287 -13.81 33.76 -1.80
CA PRO A 287 -14.25 32.40 -2.06
C PRO A 287 -13.03 31.50 -1.93
N LYS A 288 -12.86 30.90 -0.74
CA LYS A 288 -11.83 29.90 -0.39
C LYS A 288 -11.42 29.14 -1.64
N ASP A 289 -10.16 29.29 -2.05
CA ASP A 289 -9.57 28.74 -3.27
C ASP A 289 -10.18 27.40 -3.64
N SER A 290 -11.16 27.44 -4.56
CA SER A 290 -12.01 26.29 -4.90
C SER A 290 -11.17 25.06 -5.26
N LYS A 291 -9.98 25.28 -5.85
CA LYS A 291 -9.04 24.24 -6.23
C LYS A 291 -8.38 23.54 -5.04
N LEU A 292 -7.86 24.27 -4.05
CA LEU A 292 -7.21 23.68 -2.86
C LEU A 292 -8.22 22.92 -2.01
N TYR A 293 -9.42 23.48 -1.83
CA TYR A 293 -10.50 22.78 -1.14
C TYR A 293 -10.94 21.52 -1.89
N THR A 294 -11.03 21.58 -3.23
CA THR A 294 -11.32 20.39 -4.05
C THR A 294 -10.24 19.33 -3.88
N LEU A 295 -8.95 19.70 -3.95
CA LEU A 295 -7.83 18.80 -3.70
C LEU A 295 -7.89 18.17 -2.30
N TYR A 296 -8.16 18.98 -1.28
CA TYR A 296 -8.36 18.49 0.09
C TYR A 296 -9.52 17.51 0.18
N THR A 297 -10.68 17.80 -0.42
CA THR A 297 -11.82 16.85 -0.38
C THR A 297 -11.52 15.55 -1.13
N ILE A 298 -10.78 15.60 -2.24
CA ILE A 298 -10.34 14.43 -3.01
C ILE A 298 -9.37 13.58 -2.16
N LEU A 299 -8.38 14.21 -1.55
CA LEU A 299 -7.37 13.54 -0.73
C LEU A 299 -7.97 13.05 0.58
N ALA A 300 -8.73 13.85 1.32
CA ALA A 300 -9.38 13.46 2.57
C ALA A 300 -10.33 12.26 2.39
N ALA A 301 -10.98 12.13 1.24
CA ALA A 301 -11.83 10.98 0.95
C ALA A 301 -11.04 9.70 0.62
N SER A 302 -9.73 9.79 0.35
CA SER A 302 -8.99 8.72 -0.33
C SER A 302 -7.54 8.50 0.15
N SER A 303 -6.97 9.36 0.99
CA SER A 303 -5.62 9.25 1.52
C SER A 303 -5.61 8.15 2.58
N LEU A 304 -4.79 7.14 2.33
CA LEU A 304 -4.54 6.07 3.27
C LEU A 304 -3.11 6.24 3.78
N PRO A 305 -2.88 6.21 5.10
CA PRO A 305 -1.52 6.16 5.60
C PRO A 305 -0.84 4.90 5.08
N PRO A 306 0.40 4.98 4.54
CA PRO A 306 1.17 3.76 4.32
C PRO A 306 1.41 3.09 5.68
N SER A 307 1.24 1.77 5.73
CA SER A 307 1.44 0.98 6.96
C SER A 307 2.76 0.23 6.94
N SER A 308 3.30 -0.06 8.12
CA SER A 308 4.48 -0.92 8.28
C SER A 308 4.27 -2.32 7.68
N SER A 309 3.03 -2.81 7.66
CA SER A 309 2.68 -4.08 7.01
C SER A 309 2.90 -4.04 5.49
N LEU A 310 2.58 -2.94 4.80
CA LEU A 310 2.86 -2.80 3.37
C LEU A 310 4.37 -2.77 3.11
N LEU A 311 5.13 -2.03 3.93
CA LEU A 311 6.59 -1.97 3.80
C LEU A 311 7.21 -3.35 4.02
N ARG A 312 6.77 -4.10 5.04
CA ARG A 312 7.20 -5.47 5.34
C ARG A 312 6.92 -6.42 4.17
N ARG A 313 5.75 -6.31 3.53
CA ARG A 313 5.39 -7.12 2.34
C ARG A 313 6.37 -6.90 1.17
N ILE A 314 6.91 -5.70 1.00
CA ILE A 314 7.88 -5.38 -0.05
C ILE A 314 9.31 -5.78 0.37
N LEU A 315 9.72 -5.42 1.59
CA LEU A 315 11.10 -5.63 2.05
C LEU A 315 11.43 -7.09 2.31
N ASN A 316 10.49 -7.93 2.75
CA ASN A 316 10.78 -9.34 3.01
C ASN A 316 11.25 -10.09 1.74
N PRO A 317 10.55 -10.03 0.60
CA PRO A 317 11.04 -10.57 -0.67
C PRO A 317 12.38 -9.98 -1.13
N VAL A 318 12.59 -8.67 -0.93
CA VAL A 318 13.85 -7.99 -1.28
C VAL A 318 15.01 -8.51 -0.42
N LYS A 319 14.84 -8.63 0.90
CA LYS A 319 15.83 -9.22 1.82
C LYS A 319 16.12 -10.67 1.46
N GLU A 320 15.10 -11.43 1.09
CA GLU A 320 15.29 -12.81 0.63
C GLU A 320 16.09 -12.86 -0.68
N MET A 321 15.85 -11.94 -1.62
CA MET A 321 16.69 -11.81 -2.81
C MET A 321 18.14 -11.46 -2.44
N PHE A 322 18.37 -10.57 -1.47
CA PHE A 322 19.71 -10.26 -0.98
C PHE A 322 20.43 -11.48 -0.39
N ARG A 323 19.73 -12.32 0.38
CA ARG A 323 20.27 -13.60 0.86
C ARG A 323 20.63 -14.54 -0.29
N ARG A 324 19.77 -14.65 -1.30
CA ARG A 324 20.04 -15.45 -2.51
C ARG A 324 21.26 -14.94 -3.27
N ILE A 325 21.47 -13.62 -3.34
CA ILE A 325 22.65 -13.04 -3.98
C ILE A 325 23.94 -13.43 -3.24
N LYS A 326 23.88 -13.59 -1.91
CA LYS A 326 25.01 -14.10 -1.11
C LYS A 326 25.31 -15.58 -1.42
N THR A 327 24.28 -16.41 -1.58
CA THR A 327 24.44 -17.87 -1.70
C THR A 327 24.64 -18.35 -3.14
N PHE A 328 23.95 -17.76 -4.12
CA PHE A 328 23.94 -18.25 -5.50
C PHE A 328 24.90 -17.48 -6.41
N ARG A 329 25.81 -18.22 -7.05
CA ARG A 329 26.71 -17.68 -8.08
C ARG A 329 26.03 -17.31 -9.39
N TYR A 330 24.79 -17.72 -9.65
CA TYR A 330 24.11 -17.39 -10.90
C TYR A 330 22.69 -16.94 -10.57
N LEU A 331 22.49 -15.63 -10.53
CA LEU A 331 21.16 -15.02 -10.45
C LEU A 331 20.97 -14.13 -11.67
N PRO A 332 19.73 -14.03 -12.19
CA PRO A 332 19.42 -13.11 -13.26
C PRO A 332 19.74 -11.67 -12.86
N THR A 333 20.56 -10.97 -13.64
CA THR A 333 20.98 -9.58 -13.38
C THR A 333 19.79 -8.65 -13.19
N HIS A 334 18.70 -8.85 -13.96
CA HIS A 334 17.50 -8.03 -13.84
C HIS A 334 16.83 -8.15 -12.46
N ALA A 335 16.77 -9.35 -11.88
CA ALA A 335 16.15 -9.56 -10.57
C ALA A 335 16.96 -8.87 -9.47
N VAL A 336 18.29 -8.97 -9.54
CA VAL A 336 19.21 -8.27 -8.62
C VAL A 336 19.02 -6.76 -8.73
N HIS A 337 19.05 -6.22 -9.95
CA HIS A 337 18.88 -4.79 -10.18
C HIS A 337 17.50 -4.29 -9.73
N SER A 338 16.41 -5.00 -10.03
CA SER A 338 15.06 -4.63 -9.60
C SER A 338 14.92 -4.61 -8.08
N SER A 339 15.48 -5.59 -7.36
CA SER A 339 15.45 -5.59 -5.88
C SER A 339 16.28 -4.45 -5.29
N LEU A 340 17.45 -4.15 -5.85
CA LEU A 340 18.27 -3.00 -5.42
C LEU A 340 17.56 -1.66 -5.70
N GLN A 341 16.95 -1.51 -6.88
CA GLN A 341 16.22 -0.30 -7.25
C GLN A 341 14.98 -0.09 -6.36
N ALA A 342 14.22 -1.15 -6.08
CA ALA A 342 13.10 -1.10 -5.15
C ALA A 342 13.55 -0.69 -3.75
N TYR A 343 14.66 -1.24 -3.28
CA TYR A 343 15.24 -0.88 -2.00
C TYR A 343 15.63 0.60 -1.91
N VAL A 344 16.30 1.12 -2.94
CA VAL A 344 16.70 2.53 -3.01
C VAL A 344 15.51 3.48 -3.12
N ILE A 345 14.41 3.10 -3.77
CA ILE A 345 13.17 3.88 -3.76
C ILE A 345 12.65 4.02 -2.33
N LEU A 346 12.59 2.92 -1.57
CA LEU A 346 12.13 2.96 -0.17
C LEU A 346 13.07 3.77 0.74
N LEU A 347 14.39 3.68 0.52
CA LEU A 347 15.37 4.54 1.20
C LEU A 347 15.20 6.00 0.83
N THR A 348 14.82 6.32 -0.41
CA THR A 348 14.54 7.68 -0.83
C THR A 348 13.33 8.23 -0.07
N THR A 349 12.28 7.42 0.11
CA THR A 349 11.10 7.75 0.94
C THR A 349 11.49 7.99 2.42
N LEU A 350 12.43 7.21 2.97
CA LEU A 350 12.99 7.42 4.32
C LEU A 350 13.82 8.71 4.40
N HIS A 351 14.69 8.94 3.42
CA HIS A 351 15.54 10.14 3.36
C HIS A 351 14.70 11.42 3.28
N GLN A 352 13.57 11.36 2.57
CA GLN A 352 12.55 12.39 2.49
C GLN A 352 11.63 12.44 3.73
N ARG A 353 11.87 11.59 4.74
CA ARG A 353 11.06 11.45 5.98
C ARG A 353 9.55 11.35 5.69
N GLN A 354 9.18 10.58 4.67
CA GLN A 354 7.77 10.41 4.26
C GLN A 354 7.09 9.21 4.91
N ILE A 355 7.82 8.48 5.74
CA ILE A 355 7.30 7.31 6.45
C ILE A 355 6.55 7.80 7.70
N PRO A 356 5.25 7.52 7.85
CA PRO A 356 4.40 8.10 8.90
C PRO A 356 4.45 7.32 10.22
N TYR A 357 5.37 6.37 10.37
CA TYR A 357 5.45 5.48 11.52
C TYR A 357 6.90 5.30 11.98
N ALA A 358 7.05 4.93 13.25
CA ALA A 358 8.34 4.84 13.94
C ALA A 358 9.16 3.61 13.55
N ASP A 359 8.50 2.47 13.26
CA ASP A 359 9.15 1.20 12.92
C ASP A 359 9.76 1.23 11.50
N ILE A 360 11.03 1.62 11.43
CA ILE A 360 11.87 1.58 10.21
C ILE A 360 12.97 0.51 10.31
N SER A 361 12.93 -0.33 11.36
CA SER A 361 13.89 -1.39 11.64
C SER A 361 14.17 -2.26 10.42
N LEU A 362 13.11 -2.72 9.74
CA LEU A 362 13.20 -3.58 8.57
C LEU A 362 13.97 -2.96 7.40
N LEU A 363 13.88 -1.64 7.21
CA LEU A 363 14.54 -0.92 6.13
C LEU A 363 16.04 -0.77 6.43
N ILE A 364 16.40 -0.56 7.69
CA ILE A 364 17.79 -0.51 8.17
C ILE A 364 18.43 -1.91 8.12
N GLU A 365 17.73 -2.94 8.61
CA GLU A 365 18.18 -4.34 8.53
C GLU A 365 18.38 -4.83 7.09
N ALA A 366 17.66 -4.26 6.13
CA ALA A 366 17.87 -4.58 4.73
C ALA A 366 19.25 -4.13 4.22
N VAL A 367 19.87 -3.08 4.81
CA VAL A 367 21.27 -2.70 4.51
C VAL A 367 22.22 -3.82 4.90
N SER A 368 22.11 -4.34 6.12
CA SER A 368 23.01 -5.40 6.61
C SER A 368 22.79 -6.73 5.87
N ALA A 369 21.56 -6.97 5.41
CA ALA A 369 21.25 -8.11 4.55
C ALA A 369 21.86 -7.97 3.14
N CYS A 370 22.05 -6.74 2.63
CA CYS A 370 22.54 -6.50 1.29
C CYS A 370 24.00 -6.99 1.11
N PRO A 371 24.32 -7.76 0.05
CA PRO A 371 25.67 -8.27 -0.16
C PRO A 371 26.66 -7.19 -0.61
N VAL A 372 27.79 -7.10 0.08
CA VAL A 372 28.94 -6.27 -0.33
C VAL A 372 29.82 -7.03 -1.33
N ASN A 373 29.25 -7.43 -2.46
CA ASN A 373 30.01 -8.10 -3.52
C ASN A 373 30.16 -7.21 -4.76
N SER A 374 31.15 -7.53 -5.59
CA SER A 374 31.44 -6.77 -6.83
C SER A 374 30.28 -6.78 -7.82
N ARG A 375 29.29 -7.68 -7.68
CA ARG A 375 28.10 -7.70 -8.54
C ARG A 375 27.11 -6.62 -8.15
N VAL A 376 26.83 -6.43 -6.87
CA VAL A 376 25.97 -5.34 -6.40
C VAL A 376 26.56 -4.00 -6.86
N ARG A 377 27.87 -3.81 -6.69
CA ARG A 377 28.57 -2.57 -7.12
C ARG A 377 28.54 -2.30 -8.63
N LYS A 378 28.38 -3.34 -9.45
CA LYS A 378 28.27 -3.21 -10.92
C LYS A 378 26.86 -2.89 -11.40
N ASN A 379 25.86 -2.88 -10.51
CA ASN A 379 24.47 -2.60 -10.86
C ASN A 379 24.05 -1.26 -10.25
N PRO A 380 24.48 -0.12 -10.84
CA PRO A 380 24.05 1.18 -10.35
C PRO A 380 22.52 1.30 -10.46
N VAL A 381 21.94 1.98 -9.49
CA VAL A 381 20.50 2.24 -9.41
C VAL A 381 20.24 3.72 -9.55
N TRP A 382 19.03 4.07 -9.94
CA TRP A 382 18.64 5.45 -10.14
C TRP A 382 18.03 6.05 -8.88
N VAL A 383 18.42 7.28 -8.59
CA VAL A 383 17.82 8.11 -7.54
C VAL A 383 17.30 9.39 -8.18
N VAL A 384 16.04 9.72 -7.88
CA VAL A 384 15.42 10.99 -8.28
C VAL A 384 15.71 12.02 -7.19
N ARG A 385 16.32 13.16 -7.56
CA ARG A 385 16.60 14.25 -6.62
C ARG A 385 15.32 15.01 -6.27
N GLN A 386 15.22 15.49 -5.03
CA GLN A 386 14.08 16.29 -4.57
C GLN A 386 13.97 17.62 -5.31
N GLU A 387 15.09 18.23 -5.70
CA GLU A 387 15.18 19.58 -6.28
C GLU A 387 14.76 19.66 -7.76
N GLY A 388 14.05 18.66 -8.28
CA GLY A 388 13.68 18.61 -9.71
C GLY A 388 14.86 18.41 -10.65
N GLY A 389 16.04 18.06 -10.13
CA GLY A 389 17.21 17.72 -10.93
C GLY A 389 17.04 16.40 -11.69
N PRO A 390 17.84 16.18 -12.75
CA PRO A 390 17.79 14.93 -13.51
C PRO A 390 18.10 13.73 -12.60
N PRO A 391 17.53 12.55 -12.89
CA PRO A 391 17.82 11.34 -12.13
C PRO A 391 19.32 11.01 -12.22
N ARG A 392 19.94 10.64 -11.08
CA ARG A 392 21.35 10.23 -11.04
C ARG A 392 21.48 8.72 -10.83
N LYS A 393 22.48 8.11 -11.47
CA LYS A 393 22.90 6.73 -11.17
C LYS A 393 23.83 6.74 -9.95
N VAL A 394 23.58 5.86 -8.98
CA VAL A 394 24.39 5.70 -7.75
C VAL A 394 24.63 4.23 -7.45
N ASP A 395 25.67 3.95 -6.68
CA ASP A 395 25.81 2.67 -5.99
C ASP A 395 24.75 2.57 -4.87
N ALA A 396 24.01 1.47 -4.83
CA ALA A 396 22.90 1.29 -3.91
C ALA A 396 23.34 1.27 -2.44
N LEU A 397 24.51 0.67 -2.14
CA LEU A 397 25.04 0.58 -0.78
C LEU A 397 25.62 1.91 -0.33
N THR A 398 26.36 2.60 -1.19
CA THR A 398 26.84 3.96 -0.90
C THR A 398 25.69 4.91 -0.63
N TYR A 399 24.61 4.85 -1.43
CA TYR A 399 23.43 5.67 -1.17
C TYR A 399 22.71 5.29 0.13
N ALA A 400 22.64 3.99 0.47
CA ALA A 400 22.08 3.55 1.74
C ALA A 400 22.87 4.10 2.93
N ASP A 401 24.21 4.07 2.86
CA ASP A 401 25.08 4.65 3.87
C ASP A 401 24.87 6.16 4.00
N GLU A 402 24.83 6.90 2.88
CA GLU A 402 24.53 8.35 2.86
C GLU A 402 23.19 8.65 3.57
N VAL A 403 22.15 7.87 3.28
CA VAL A 403 20.81 8.06 3.85
C VAL A 403 20.78 7.76 5.35
N LEU A 404 21.41 6.66 5.79
CA LEU A 404 21.43 6.29 7.20
C LEU A 404 22.32 7.22 8.04
N GLU A 405 23.45 7.66 7.50
CA GLU A 405 24.32 8.64 8.18
C GLU A 405 23.59 9.98 8.33
N ALA A 406 22.92 10.46 7.28
CA ALA A 406 22.06 11.64 7.36
C ALA A 406 20.90 11.47 8.37
N LEU A 407 20.31 10.28 8.44
CA LEU A 407 19.27 9.97 9.42
C LEU A 407 19.82 10.03 10.85
N ILE A 408 20.99 9.44 11.12
CA ILE A 408 21.63 9.41 12.45
C ILE A 408 22.00 10.83 12.91
N ASN A 409 22.52 11.65 12.01
CA ASN A 409 22.90 13.03 12.30
C ASN A 409 21.70 13.95 12.57
N ASP A 410 20.50 13.55 12.14
CA ASP A 410 19.26 14.33 12.26
C ASP A 410 18.09 13.44 12.75
N LEU A 411 18.27 12.77 13.89
CA LEU A 411 17.25 11.89 14.44
C LEU A 411 16.04 12.67 15.00
N PRO A 412 14.80 12.20 14.77
CA PRO A 412 13.60 12.88 15.26
C PRO A 412 13.53 12.87 16.79
N LYS A 413 13.53 14.06 17.40
CA LYS A 413 13.59 14.23 18.87
C LYS A 413 12.23 14.14 19.53
N ASP A 414 11.27 14.91 19.01
CA ASP A 414 9.98 15.11 19.65
C ASP A 414 8.90 14.24 19.04
N LEU A 415 7.99 13.75 19.88
CA LEU A 415 6.70 13.27 19.42
C LEU A 415 6.07 14.38 18.58
N PRO A 416 5.83 14.15 17.28
CA PRO A 416 5.10 15.11 16.49
C PRO A 416 3.79 15.38 17.22
N THR A 417 3.54 16.65 17.51
CA THR A 417 2.35 17.10 18.24
C THR A 417 1.15 16.94 17.31
N PHE A 418 0.70 15.70 17.14
CA PHE A 418 -0.45 15.42 16.31
C PHE A 418 -1.70 15.88 17.06
N PRO A 419 -2.57 16.70 16.44
CA PRO A 419 -3.92 16.81 16.95
C PRO A 419 -4.51 15.40 16.97
N ALA A 420 -4.94 14.95 18.14
CA ALA A 420 -5.25 13.55 18.46
C ALA A 420 -6.18 12.86 17.45
N LEU A 421 -5.61 12.26 16.39
CA LEU A 421 -6.34 11.46 15.39
C LEU A 421 -6.22 9.95 15.66
N GLU A 422 -5.25 9.53 16.48
CA GLU A 422 -4.96 8.11 16.77
C GLU A 422 -6.11 7.37 17.48
N ALA A 423 -7.03 8.07 18.15
CA ALA A 423 -8.16 7.43 18.82
C ALA A 423 -9.24 6.87 17.86
N SER A 424 -9.19 7.18 16.56
CA SER A 424 -10.25 6.81 15.60
C SER A 424 -9.99 5.58 14.74
N TYR A 425 -8.75 5.06 14.69
CA TYR A 425 -8.40 3.96 13.79
C TYR A 425 -8.28 2.57 14.45
N GLU A 426 -8.12 2.47 15.78
CA GLU A 426 -7.95 1.16 16.46
C GLU A 426 -9.24 0.47 16.94
N ARG A 427 -10.45 0.98 16.65
CA ARG A 427 -11.70 0.28 17.00
C ARG A 427 -12.77 0.40 15.93
N SER A 428 -12.88 -0.59 15.05
CA SER A 428 -14.12 -0.85 14.31
C SER A 428 -14.19 -2.27 13.77
N ASP A 429 -14.17 -3.27 14.65
CA ASP A 429 -14.72 -4.59 14.31
C ASP A 429 -16.03 -4.92 15.07
N ASP A 430 -16.39 -4.19 16.16
CA ASP A 430 -17.54 -4.60 17.01
C ASP A 430 -18.70 -3.59 17.18
N ALA A 431 -18.71 -2.44 16.51
CA ALA A 431 -19.79 -1.45 16.68
C ALA A 431 -20.78 -1.40 15.49
N VAL A 432 -21.59 -2.45 15.33
CA VAL A 432 -22.89 -2.34 14.64
C VAL A 432 -23.88 -1.69 15.60
N SER A 433 -23.86 -0.36 15.70
CA SER A 433 -24.91 0.38 16.42
C SER A 433 -25.46 1.53 15.58
N LYS A 434 -26.78 1.67 15.69
CA LYS A 434 -27.68 2.51 14.92
C LYS A 434 -27.43 3.97 15.26
N ASP A 435 -26.69 4.70 14.43
CA ASP A 435 -26.98 6.12 14.23
C ASP A 435 -26.46 6.58 12.87
N ARG A 436 -27.36 6.55 11.90
CA ARG A 436 -27.24 7.31 10.66
C ARG A 436 -28.25 8.42 10.80
N HIS A 437 -27.86 9.67 11.03
CA HIS A 437 -28.53 10.90 10.55
C HIS A 437 -27.82 12.17 11.09
N ALA A 438 -26.57 12.40 10.67
CA ALA A 438 -25.96 13.74 10.70
C ALA A 438 -24.75 13.79 9.74
N GLY A 439 -24.94 13.38 8.48
CA GLY A 439 -23.95 13.60 7.43
C GLY A 439 -24.34 14.84 6.65
N ILE A 440 -23.54 15.91 6.72
CA ILE A 440 -23.69 17.09 5.87
C ILE A 440 -23.73 16.63 4.40
N PRO A 441 -24.80 16.91 3.64
CA PRO A 441 -24.90 16.42 2.28
C PRO A 441 -23.94 17.20 1.35
N LEU A 442 -22.79 16.59 1.05
CA LEU A 442 -21.83 16.95 -0.02
C LEU A 442 -22.47 17.11 -1.42
N ARG A 443 -23.79 16.92 -1.56
CA ARG A 443 -24.54 17.01 -2.83
C ARG A 443 -24.68 18.42 -3.39
N LYS A 444 -24.55 19.49 -2.58
CA LYS A 444 -24.63 20.86 -3.10
C LYS A 444 -23.30 21.33 -3.73
N LEU A 445 -22.16 21.00 -3.12
CA LEU A 445 -20.84 21.44 -3.61
C LEU A 445 -20.43 20.79 -4.95
N PHE A 446 -20.82 19.53 -5.20
CA PHE A 446 -20.53 18.85 -6.48
C PHE A 446 -21.43 19.25 -7.65
N LYS A 447 -22.57 19.91 -7.39
CA LYS A 447 -23.48 20.35 -8.46
C LYS A 447 -23.07 21.69 -9.07
N GLU A 448 -22.44 22.56 -8.27
CA GLU A 448 -21.98 23.88 -8.73
C GLU A 448 -20.56 23.85 -9.33
N SER A 449 -19.76 22.82 -9.03
CA SER A 449 -18.45 22.59 -9.67
C SER A 449 -18.52 21.70 -10.93
N ALA A 450 -19.71 21.20 -11.30
CA ALA A 450 -19.91 20.33 -12.48
C ALA A 450 -19.93 21.06 -13.84
N THR A 451 -19.54 22.33 -13.89
CA THR A 451 -19.45 23.10 -15.14
C THR A 451 -18.19 23.96 -15.17
N ILE A 452 -17.08 23.45 -14.65
CA ILE A 452 -15.76 23.87 -15.13
C ILE A 452 -15.31 22.76 -16.07
N HIS A 453 -15.59 22.92 -17.35
CA HIS A 453 -14.83 22.23 -18.39
C HIS A 453 -13.37 22.63 -18.20
N ILE A 454 -12.58 21.79 -17.53
CA ILE A 454 -11.13 21.82 -17.68
C ILE A 454 -10.87 21.00 -18.95
N PRO A 455 -10.58 21.62 -20.10
CA PRO A 455 -10.23 20.85 -21.28
C PRO A 455 -8.85 20.21 -21.04
N PHE A 456 -8.84 18.95 -20.57
CA PHE A 456 -7.72 18.06 -20.80
C PHE A 456 -7.83 17.53 -22.23
N ALA A 457 -7.60 18.41 -23.20
CA ALA A 457 -7.29 17.97 -24.55
C ALA A 457 -5.91 17.31 -24.51
N PHE A 458 -5.81 16.08 -25.00
CA PHE A 458 -4.53 15.47 -25.36
C PHE A 458 -3.93 16.24 -26.55
N SER A 459 -3.41 17.43 -26.28
CA SER A 459 -2.59 18.17 -27.23
C SER A 459 -1.19 17.58 -27.21
N SER A 460 -0.71 17.11 -28.35
CA SER A 460 0.63 16.60 -28.57
C SER A 460 1.71 17.71 -28.63
N THR A 461 1.38 18.94 -28.22
CA THR A 461 2.33 20.02 -28.09
C THR A 461 2.96 20.05 -26.69
N PRO A 462 4.27 20.29 -26.55
CA PRO A 462 4.95 20.36 -25.27
C PRO A 462 4.56 21.66 -24.55
N GLN A 463 3.38 21.68 -23.94
CA GLN A 463 3.02 22.74 -23.02
C GLN A 463 3.90 22.64 -21.77
N ARG A 464 4.50 23.78 -21.40
CA ARG A 464 5.13 23.99 -20.09
C ARG A 464 4.17 23.47 -19.02
N PRO A 465 4.62 22.64 -18.05
CA PRO A 465 3.74 22.16 -17.00
C PRO A 465 3.07 23.37 -16.33
N PRO A 466 1.73 23.35 -16.14
CA PRO A 466 1.03 24.43 -15.47
C PRO A 466 1.73 24.70 -14.15
N THR A 467 2.01 25.97 -13.85
CA THR A 467 2.68 26.43 -12.63
C THR A 467 2.19 25.59 -11.45
N GLU A 468 2.98 24.59 -11.07
CA GLU A 468 2.56 23.64 -10.05
C GLU A 468 2.27 24.47 -8.80
N LEU A 469 1.06 24.33 -8.27
CA LEU A 469 0.72 24.84 -6.95
C LEU A 469 1.77 24.27 -6.00
N ARG A 470 2.81 25.06 -5.74
CA ARG A 470 3.83 24.75 -4.74
C ARG A 470 3.11 24.88 -3.41
N LEU A 471 2.52 23.77 -2.98
CA LEU A 471 2.04 23.65 -1.62
C LEU A 471 3.18 24.07 -0.69
N PRO A 472 2.89 24.81 0.39
CA PRO A 472 3.91 25.15 1.37
C PRO A 472 4.63 23.86 1.76
N TYR A 473 5.95 23.86 1.63
CA TYR A 473 6.77 22.72 1.98
C TYR A 473 6.62 22.50 3.48
N LEU A 474 5.81 21.53 3.90
CA LEU A 474 5.77 21.20 5.32
C LEU A 474 7.05 20.47 5.69
N PRO A 475 7.54 20.72 6.92
CA PRO A 475 8.66 19.99 7.44
C PRO A 475 8.36 18.49 7.35
N PRO A 476 9.29 17.68 6.84
CA PRO A 476 9.10 16.25 6.75
C PRO A 476 8.94 15.63 8.15
N ILE A 477 7.86 14.91 8.41
CA ILE A 477 7.54 14.38 9.75
C ILE A 477 7.79 12.88 9.81
N LEU A 478 9.03 12.49 10.14
CA LEU A 478 9.31 11.14 10.64
C LEU A 478 9.04 11.16 12.16
N PRO A 479 8.13 10.32 12.70
CA PRO A 479 7.92 10.26 14.15
C PRO A 479 9.18 9.75 14.87
N PRO A 480 9.32 9.98 16.20
CA PRO A 480 10.38 9.41 17.00
C PRO A 480 10.49 7.91 16.80
N LEU A 481 11.71 7.46 16.56
CA LEU A 481 11.97 6.05 16.33
C LEU A 481 11.57 5.20 17.55
N ASP A 482 11.20 3.96 17.27
CA ASP A 482 10.96 2.94 18.28
C ASP A 482 12.26 2.23 18.66
N GLU A 483 12.22 1.45 19.74
CA GLU A 483 13.40 0.74 20.24
C GLU A 483 13.98 -0.21 19.18
N ALA A 484 13.14 -0.88 18.39
CA ALA A 484 13.57 -1.78 17.32
C ALA A 484 14.37 -1.07 16.22
N SER A 485 13.98 0.15 15.86
CA SER A 485 14.70 0.98 14.90
C SER A 485 16.03 1.48 15.46
N TYR A 486 16.08 1.89 16.74
CA TYR A 486 17.34 2.23 17.40
C TYR A 486 18.29 1.03 17.48
N LEU A 487 17.80 -0.15 17.87
CA LEU A 487 18.59 -1.37 17.90
C LEU A 487 19.15 -1.70 16.51
N SER A 488 18.35 -1.50 15.46
CA SER A 488 18.77 -1.71 14.07
C SER A 488 19.84 -0.71 13.63
N LEU A 489 19.68 0.59 13.98
CA LEU A 489 20.69 1.62 13.73
C LEU A 489 21.99 1.30 14.47
N MET A 490 21.92 0.91 15.75
CA MET A 490 23.10 0.53 16.53
C MET A 490 23.81 -0.70 15.96
N THR A 491 23.05 -1.71 15.54
CA THR A 491 23.60 -2.91 14.88
C THR A 491 24.30 -2.52 13.58
N TYR A 492 23.69 -1.62 12.80
CA TYR A 492 24.28 -1.09 11.58
C TYR A 492 25.57 -0.29 11.87
N THR A 493 25.56 0.65 12.81
CA THR A 493 26.73 1.47 13.13
C THR A 493 27.88 0.63 13.69
N LEU A 494 27.60 -0.35 14.55
CA LEU A 494 28.62 -1.16 15.22
C LEU A 494 29.19 -2.27 14.35
N TYR A 495 28.34 -2.98 13.58
CA TYR A 495 28.80 -4.16 12.84
C TYR A 495 29.03 -3.89 11.35
N VAL A 496 28.23 -3.01 10.73
CA VAL A 496 28.34 -2.71 9.29
C VAL A 496 29.32 -1.58 9.06
N ARG A 497 29.10 -0.41 9.68
CA ARG A 497 29.99 0.75 9.57
C ARG A 497 31.21 0.66 10.47
N GLN A 498 31.07 -0.02 11.59
CA GLN A 498 32.07 -0.10 12.66
C GLN A 498 32.53 1.26 13.17
N ASP A 499 31.56 2.16 13.30
CA ASP A 499 31.77 3.51 13.78
C ASP A 499 31.14 3.63 15.18
N THR A 500 32.01 3.60 16.20
CA THR A 500 31.59 3.72 17.59
C THR A 500 31.10 5.12 17.93
N SER A 501 31.53 6.15 17.18
CA SER A 501 31.07 7.52 17.39
C SER A 501 29.61 7.68 16.94
N LEU A 502 29.25 7.14 15.76
CA LEU A 502 27.87 7.10 15.31
C LEU A 502 27.00 6.25 16.24
N ALA A 503 27.50 5.10 16.71
CA ALA A 503 26.78 4.27 17.67
C ALA A 503 26.48 5.02 18.98
N ARG A 504 27.45 5.81 19.48
CA ARG A 504 27.25 6.69 20.63
C ARG A 504 26.18 7.75 20.36
N THR A 505 26.21 8.40 19.19
CA THR A 505 25.19 9.38 18.80
C THR A 505 23.79 8.78 18.84
N VAL A 506 23.61 7.57 18.27
CA VAL A 506 22.34 6.85 18.28
C VAL A 506 21.90 6.52 19.72
N PHE A 507 22.82 6.03 20.55
CA PHE A 507 22.53 5.67 21.94
C PHE A 507 22.14 6.88 22.79
N VAL A 508 22.93 7.96 22.76
CA VAL A 508 22.66 9.21 23.49
C VAL A 508 21.35 9.84 23.02
N HIS A 509 21.07 9.80 21.72
CA HIS A 509 19.80 10.31 21.21
C HIS A 509 18.62 9.54 21.80
N MET A 510 18.67 8.21 21.79
CA MET A 510 17.63 7.35 22.35
C MET A 510 17.38 7.57 23.86
N THR A 511 18.45 7.70 24.66
CA THR A 511 18.35 7.75 26.13
C THR A 511 18.22 9.14 26.72
N ALA A 512 18.72 10.18 26.03
CA ALA A 512 18.81 11.53 26.59
C ALA A 512 18.14 12.61 25.74
N MET A 513 18.15 12.50 24.40
CA MET A 513 17.63 13.57 23.54
C MET A 513 16.21 13.36 23.03
N ARG A 514 15.78 12.11 22.88
CA ARG A 514 14.41 11.75 22.49
C ARG A 514 13.43 12.15 23.59
N ASN A 515 12.26 12.62 23.21
CA ASN A 515 11.19 12.98 24.13
C ASN A 515 9.90 12.17 23.83
N PRO A 516 9.48 11.23 24.71
CA PRO A 516 10.18 10.83 25.94
C PRO A 516 11.45 10.04 25.64
N ALA A 517 12.39 10.06 26.56
CA ALA A 517 13.57 9.20 26.51
C ALA A 517 13.13 7.72 26.51
N LEU A 518 13.81 6.88 25.73
CA LEU A 518 13.60 5.44 25.78
C LEU A 518 14.59 4.80 26.74
N THR A 519 14.09 3.92 27.60
CA THR A 519 14.94 3.02 28.36
C THR A 519 15.44 1.91 27.42
N PRO A 520 16.75 1.73 27.23
CA PRO A 520 17.30 0.66 26.41
C PRO A 520 16.92 -0.70 27.00
N GLY A 521 16.27 -1.55 26.21
CA GLY A 521 15.95 -2.92 26.61
C GLY A 521 17.14 -3.87 26.52
N PRO A 522 16.96 -5.12 26.97
CA PRO A 522 18.04 -6.10 27.04
C PRO A 522 18.75 -6.35 25.71
N SER A 523 18.04 -6.30 24.58
CA SER A 523 18.63 -6.52 23.26
C SER A 523 19.62 -5.42 22.87
N VAL A 524 19.35 -4.16 23.24
CA VAL A 524 20.27 -3.05 23.01
C VAL A 524 21.55 -3.25 23.80
N TRP A 525 21.42 -3.61 25.08
CA TRP A 525 22.57 -3.85 25.94
C TRP A 525 23.42 -5.04 25.48
N THR A 526 22.78 -6.15 25.13
CA THR A 526 23.47 -7.32 24.57
C THR A 526 24.21 -6.97 23.28
N THR A 527 23.61 -6.17 22.40
CA THR A 527 24.28 -5.67 21.18
C THR A 527 25.53 -4.84 21.49
N LEU A 528 25.45 -3.93 22.47
CA LEU A 528 26.61 -3.14 22.91
C LEU A 528 27.71 -4.02 23.50
N GLN A 529 27.35 -4.90 24.44
CA GLN A 529 28.29 -5.84 25.06
C GLN A 529 28.97 -6.72 24.00
N ASN A 530 28.20 -7.27 23.06
CA ASN A 530 28.73 -8.10 21.99
C ASN A 530 29.62 -7.32 21.02
N ALA A 531 29.31 -6.06 20.71
CA ALA A 531 30.17 -5.23 19.87
C ALA A 531 31.51 -4.94 20.55
N VAL A 532 31.47 -4.70 21.87
CA VAL A 532 32.67 -4.45 22.68
C VAL A 532 33.53 -5.71 22.78
N ILE A 533 32.94 -6.85 23.14
CA ILE A 533 33.63 -8.16 23.23
C ILE A 533 34.12 -8.60 21.85
N GLY A 534 33.28 -8.46 20.81
CA GLY A 534 33.59 -8.86 19.44
C GLY A 534 34.74 -8.05 18.82
N ASN A 535 34.76 -6.73 19.00
CA ASN A 535 35.89 -5.90 18.57
C ASN A 535 37.18 -6.23 19.31
N ALA A 536 37.11 -6.76 20.52
CA ALA A 536 38.28 -7.25 21.25
C ALA A 536 38.87 -8.56 20.65
N THR A 537 38.09 -9.31 19.85
CA THR A 537 38.53 -10.60 19.26
C THR A 537 38.97 -10.52 17.79
N LEU A 538 38.69 -9.42 17.09
CA LEU A 538 39.15 -9.16 15.72
C LEU A 538 40.52 -8.46 15.81
N GLY A 539 41.60 -9.24 15.82
CA GLY A 539 42.98 -8.73 15.86
C GLY A 539 43.28 -7.73 14.72
N GLU A 540 44.22 -6.81 14.94
CA GLU A 540 44.60 -5.80 13.94
C GLU A 540 44.99 -6.41 12.59
N PRO A 541 44.73 -5.72 11.46
CA PRO A 541 45.15 -6.17 10.15
C PRO A 541 46.67 -6.29 10.13
N ARG A 542 47.19 -7.46 9.73
CA ARG A 542 48.64 -7.68 9.64
C ARG A 542 49.33 -6.75 8.65
N SER A 543 48.59 -6.14 7.73
CA SER A 543 49.10 -5.14 6.80
C SER A 543 48.00 -4.20 6.28
N LYS A 544 48.39 -2.97 5.90
CA LYS A 544 47.50 -2.02 5.20
C LYS A 544 47.09 -2.61 3.84
N GLY A 545 45.86 -3.11 3.74
CA GLY A 545 45.26 -3.56 2.47
C GLY A 545 44.64 -4.95 2.48
N GLU A 546 44.73 -5.72 3.57
CA GLU A 546 44.10 -7.05 3.62
C GLU A 546 42.56 -6.98 3.67
N PRO A 547 41.85 -7.68 2.77
CA PRO A 547 40.39 -7.78 2.84
C PRO A 547 39.97 -8.58 4.07
N ARG A 548 39.08 -8.00 4.88
CA ARG A 548 38.64 -8.54 6.18
C ARG A 548 38.15 -9.98 6.21
N SER A 549 37.79 -10.55 5.07
CA SER A 549 37.49 -11.98 4.95
C SER A 549 38.69 -12.88 5.31
N SER A 550 39.90 -12.35 5.41
CA SER A 550 41.11 -13.10 5.79
C SER A 550 41.46 -13.06 7.28
N TRP A 551 40.75 -12.28 8.11
CA TRP A 551 41.10 -12.10 9.51
C TRP A 551 40.68 -13.34 10.31
N ARG A 552 41.64 -14.06 10.91
CA ARG A 552 41.35 -15.20 11.81
C ARG A 552 40.95 -14.68 13.19
N THR A 553 39.88 -15.24 13.76
CA THR A 553 39.52 -15.11 15.17
C THR A 553 40.61 -15.74 16.04
N GLY A 554 41.27 -14.94 16.87
CA GLY A 554 42.32 -15.44 17.76
C GLY A 554 42.69 -14.48 18.89
N VAL A 555 42.67 -15.05 20.10
CA VAL A 555 43.21 -14.59 21.40
C VAL A 555 42.30 -13.64 22.21
N HIS A 556 42.01 -14.08 23.44
CA HIS A 556 41.34 -13.32 24.50
C HIS A 556 42.06 -12.00 24.79
N MET A 557 41.32 -10.89 24.81
CA MET A 557 41.83 -9.58 25.21
C MET A 557 41.34 -9.15 26.60
N ASN A 558 42.13 -8.27 27.20
CA ASN A 558 42.05 -7.76 28.57
C ASN A 558 40.75 -6.98 28.83
N SER A 559 40.14 -7.17 30.01
CA SER A 559 38.89 -6.50 30.43
C SER A 559 38.98 -4.96 30.39
N GLU A 560 40.18 -4.39 30.50
CA GLU A 560 40.44 -2.95 30.43
C GLU A 560 40.02 -2.30 29.10
N ARG A 561 40.14 -3.02 27.98
CA ARG A 561 39.77 -2.47 26.64
C ARG A 561 38.26 -2.52 26.39
N VAL A 562 37.58 -3.49 27.00
CA VAL A 562 36.11 -3.57 27.03
C VAL A 562 35.56 -2.37 27.79
N ASP A 563 36.17 -2.05 28.92
CA ASP A 563 35.84 -0.88 29.73
C ASP A 563 36.14 0.45 29.05
N GLU A 564 37.22 0.53 28.27
CA GLU A 564 37.53 1.72 27.45
C GLU A 564 36.48 1.96 26.36
N ILE A 565 36.01 0.92 25.66
CA ILE A 565 35.01 1.08 24.59
C ILE A 565 33.63 1.37 25.20
N LEU A 566 33.26 0.69 26.29
CA LEU A 566 32.00 0.98 27.00
C LEU A 566 31.99 2.41 27.55
N SER A 567 33.08 2.88 28.17
CA SER A 567 33.19 4.27 28.64
C SER A 567 33.20 5.31 27.52
N ARG A 568 33.53 4.92 26.28
CA ARG A 568 33.39 5.81 25.10
C ARG A 568 31.96 5.94 24.61
N VAL A 569 31.11 4.94 24.83
CA VAL A 569 29.72 4.92 24.32
C VAL A 569 28.71 5.29 25.41
N VAL A 570 28.97 4.90 26.64
CA VAL A 570 28.05 4.94 27.78
C VAL A 570 28.73 5.63 28.95
N THR A 571 28.02 6.49 29.68
CA THR A 571 28.56 7.16 30.88
C THR A 571 28.78 6.18 32.02
N SER A 572 29.61 6.54 33.02
CA SER A 572 29.88 5.67 34.18
C SER A 572 28.59 5.32 34.95
N GLU A 573 27.67 6.27 35.11
CA GLU A 573 26.39 6.03 35.78
C GLU A 573 25.50 5.05 35.00
N GLU A 574 25.46 5.18 33.67
CA GLU A 574 24.73 4.25 32.81
C GLU A 574 25.39 2.87 32.79
N LYS A 575 26.73 2.80 32.88
CA LYS A 575 27.50 1.55 33.02
C LYS A 575 27.17 0.86 34.35
N ASP A 576 27.06 1.59 35.45
CA ASP A 576 26.67 1.02 36.75
C ASP A 576 25.23 0.47 36.71
N ARG A 577 24.32 1.13 35.99
CA ARG A 577 22.97 0.60 35.72
C ARG A 577 23.02 -0.68 34.87
N MET A 578 23.91 -0.78 33.88
CA MET A 578 24.08 -1.99 33.07
C MET A 578 24.51 -3.19 33.92
N LEU A 579 25.52 -3.00 34.78
CA LEU A 579 26.04 -4.06 35.64
C LEU A 579 24.98 -4.52 36.65
N GLY A 580 24.25 -3.59 37.26
CA GLY A 580 23.17 -3.91 38.19
C GLY A 580 21.96 -4.64 37.56
N LEU A 581 21.69 -4.47 36.26
CA LEU A 581 20.63 -5.21 35.55
C LEU A 581 21.06 -6.64 35.18
N SER A 582 22.32 -6.85 34.80
CA SER A 582 22.87 -8.17 34.50
C SER A 582 22.82 -9.10 35.71
N ASP A 583 23.11 -8.58 36.90
CA ASP A 583 23.06 -9.34 38.15
C ASP A 583 21.63 -9.73 38.51
N LYS A 584 20.64 -8.84 38.27
CA LYS A 584 19.22 -9.14 38.51
C LYS A 584 18.66 -10.18 37.55
N VAL A 585 19.04 -10.14 36.26
CA VAL A 585 18.63 -11.15 35.28
C VAL A 585 19.27 -12.51 35.60
N SER A 586 20.53 -12.51 36.04
CA SER A 586 21.21 -13.74 36.47
C SER A 586 20.60 -14.33 37.75
N GLN A 587 20.13 -13.50 38.68
CA GLN A 587 19.41 -13.96 39.87
C GLN A 587 17.97 -14.45 39.59
N ALA A 588 17.27 -13.84 38.63
CA ALA A 588 15.91 -14.23 38.27
C ALA A 588 15.84 -15.54 37.45
N GLY A 589 16.92 -15.93 36.77
CA GLY A 589 17.01 -17.20 36.02
C GLY A 589 17.35 -18.43 36.86
N GLY A 590 17.65 -18.28 38.16
CA GLY A 590 18.12 -19.34 39.04
C GLY A 590 17.03 -20.13 39.80
N THR A 591 15.75 -19.76 39.67
CA THR A 591 14.65 -20.40 40.41
C THR A 591 13.75 -21.25 39.51
N THR A 592 14.31 -22.26 38.83
CA THR A 592 13.51 -23.36 38.29
C THR A 592 13.42 -24.51 39.28
N SER A 593 12.22 -24.69 39.85
CA SER A 593 11.60 -25.99 40.14
C SER A 593 12.29 -26.92 41.15
N ASN A 594 12.01 -26.70 42.44
CA ASN A 594 11.74 -27.81 43.35
C ASN A 594 10.21 -27.92 43.51
N VAL A 595 9.59 -28.76 42.68
CA VAL A 595 8.22 -29.22 42.90
C VAL A 595 8.32 -30.48 43.78
N PRO A 596 7.74 -30.52 44.99
CA PRO A 596 7.69 -31.74 45.77
C PRO A 596 6.65 -32.68 45.14
N SER A 597 7.06 -33.92 44.83
CA SER A 597 6.12 -34.98 44.50
C SER A 597 5.31 -35.34 45.73
N SER A 598 3.98 -35.27 45.67
CA SER A 598 3.10 -35.88 46.64
C SER A 598 2.06 -36.76 45.95
N HIS A 599 1.83 -37.89 46.61
CA HIS A 599 0.74 -38.85 46.44
C HIS A 599 -0.65 -38.22 46.28
#